data_AF-A0A7W8YEE4-F1
#
_entry.id   AF-A0A7W8YEE4-F1
#
_cell.length_a   1.000
_cell.length_b   1.000
_cell.length_c   1.000
_cell.angle_alpha   90.00
_cell.angle_beta   90.00
_cell.angle_gamma   90.00
#
_symmetry.space_group_name_H-M   'P 1'
#
loop_
_entity.id
_entity.type
_entity.pdbx_description
1 polymer ?
#
loop_
_entity_poly.entity_id
_entity_poly.type
_entity_poly.pdbx_seq_one_letter_code
_entity_poly.pdbx_strand_id
1 'polypeptide(L)'
;MDLITSAVVAAIEQGAPGHAPEPVTRYYQQLKTAIGKFDSAAAILAAITALETDAASEPLRLVLAQALSTARVADDMASLFAAQGLLAQLRLPSATAEIMEANEKSGGVVSNYAVIKTYFATDRQRDLGKPPAQRFSGARNAPSAEQDTLSYGSCDISIPRDHRMGQLESPSLWRLEFRDDPAKHVVLLTADVQDADGFYAALSAQIAASAGKNAFLFIHGYNVTFEDAARRTGQMAYDLGFDGAPVFYSWPSQGDLSGYTVDENNIEWSTPHILGFLSDFLARTAAQNVFLIAHSMGSRGLTRAIAALMATQPLLAQKISEIILAAPDIDAAVFKNDIAPQLAQARNPLTLYASSDDLALAASKAVHGYARAGDSGPGMQIVAGVETIDATAVDTGFVKHMYFAEKRSALSDMFYLIHKQARADQRFLDPVDTPAGRYWMFRP
;
A
#
# COMPACT_ATOMS: atom_id res chain seq x y z
N MET A 1 -18.67 17.16 -6.20
CA MET A 1 -17.90 17.37 -7.44
C MET A 1 -17.21 16.04 -7.75
N ASP A 2 -17.21 15.58 -8.99
CA ASP A 2 -16.60 14.29 -9.33
C ASP A 2 -15.06 14.32 -9.21
N LEU A 3 -14.46 13.12 -9.13
CA LEU A 3 -13.01 12.94 -8.92
C LEU A 3 -12.16 13.63 -9.99
N ILE A 4 -12.60 13.59 -11.25
CA ILE A 4 -11.85 14.07 -12.40
C ILE A 4 -11.88 15.60 -12.43
N THR A 5 -13.03 16.22 -12.20
CA THR A 5 -13.17 17.68 -12.03
C THR A 5 -12.26 18.17 -10.89
N SER A 6 -12.24 17.45 -9.76
CA SER A 6 -11.41 17.81 -8.60
C SER A 6 -9.91 17.74 -8.91
N ALA A 7 -9.47 16.71 -9.64
CA ALA A 7 -8.09 16.55 -10.06
C ALA A 7 -7.64 17.67 -11.02
N VAL A 8 -8.48 18.02 -12.00
CA VAL A 8 -8.22 19.11 -12.96
C VAL A 8 -8.09 20.45 -12.24
N VAL A 9 -9.07 20.80 -11.40
CA VAL A 9 -9.08 22.09 -10.68
C VAL A 9 -7.84 22.22 -9.80
N ALA A 10 -7.53 21.21 -9.01
CA ALA A 10 -6.37 21.25 -8.12
C ALA A 10 -5.03 21.35 -8.88
N ALA A 11 -4.93 20.71 -10.06
CA ALA A 11 -3.74 20.84 -10.90
C ALA A 11 -3.57 22.26 -11.46
N ILE A 12 -4.66 22.89 -11.90
CA ILE A 12 -4.66 24.27 -12.39
C ILE A 12 -4.31 25.24 -11.26
N GLU A 13 -4.87 25.04 -10.05
CA GLU A 13 -4.53 25.84 -8.86
C GLU A 13 -3.04 25.72 -8.48
N GLN A 14 -2.40 24.58 -8.78
CA GLN A 14 -0.95 24.38 -8.65
C GLN A 14 -0.13 24.83 -9.88
N GLY A 15 -0.76 25.53 -10.82
CA GLY A 15 -0.10 26.18 -11.96
C GLY A 15 -0.10 25.37 -13.26
N ALA A 16 -0.79 24.24 -13.35
CA ALA A 16 -0.86 23.49 -14.60
C ALA A 16 -1.66 24.27 -15.67
N PRO A 17 -1.30 24.18 -16.96
CA PRO A 17 -0.21 23.37 -17.52
C PRO A 17 1.16 24.07 -17.55
N GLY A 18 1.28 25.37 -17.24
CA GLY A 18 2.47 26.17 -17.57
C GLY A 18 3.49 26.38 -16.45
N HIS A 19 3.06 26.34 -15.19
CA HIS A 19 3.86 26.72 -14.02
C HIS A 19 3.88 25.64 -12.92
N ALA A 20 3.15 24.54 -13.11
CA ALA A 20 3.14 23.42 -12.17
C ALA A 20 4.45 22.63 -12.20
N PRO A 21 4.84 21.98 -11.08
CA PRO A 21 5.97 21.06 -11.04
C PRO A 21 5.90 20.01 -12.16
N GLU A 22 7.05 19.59 -12.69
CA GLU A 22 7.13 18.64 -13.80
C GLU A 22 6.29 17.37 -13.60
N PRO A 23 6.24 16.74 -12.41
CA PRO A 23 5.35 15.61 -12.16
C PRO A 23 3.87 15.98 -12.32
N VAL A 24 3.41 17.08 -11.70
CA VAL A 24 2.01 17.53 -11.83
C VAL A 24 1.66 17.82 -13.29
N THR A 25 2.53 18.52 -14.03
CA THR A 25 2.32 18.82 -15.45
C THR A 25 2.23 17.55 -16.30
N ARG A 26 3.09 16.55 -16.05
CA ARG A 26 3.07 15.26 -16.75
C ARG A 26 1.76 14.51 -16.54
N TYR A 27 1.33 14.36 -15.29
CA TYR A 27 0.09 13.65 -14.96
C TYR A 27 -1.16 14.42 -15.42
N TYR A 28 -1.10 15.74 -15.44
CA TYR A 28 -2.16 16.58 -16.00
C TYR A 28 -2.33 16.33 -17.50
N GLN A 29 -1.23 16.20 -18.25
CA GLN A 29 -1.28 15.82 -19.66
C GLN A 29 -1.73 14.37 -19.88
N GLN A 30 -1.35 13.43 -19.01
CA GLN A 30 -1.86 12.06 -19.06
C GLN A 30 -3.38 12.01 -18.90
N LEU A 31 -3.94 12.80 -17.97
CA LEU A 31 -5.39 12.92 -17.81
C LEU A 31 -6.06 13.50 -19.06
N LYS A 32 -5.52 14.58 -19.63
CA LYS A 32 -6.02 15.15 -20.91
C LYS A 32 -5.94 14.12 -22.05
N THR A 33 -4.89 13.30 -22.08
CA THR A 33 -4.73 12.23 -23.08
C THR A 33 -5.74 11.10 -22.89
N ALA A 34 -6.03 10.70 -21.65
CA ALA A 34 -7.06 9.71 -21.35
C ALA A 34 -8.45 10.19 -21.78
N ILE A 35 -8.79 11.45 -21.47
CA ILE A 35 -10.02 12.12 -21.92
C ILE A 35 -10.08 12.21 -23.45
N GLY A 36 -8.95 12.34 -24.13
CA GLY A 36 -8.84 12.41 -25.60
C GLY A 36 -9.39 11.19 -26.35
N LYS A 37 -9.65 10.07 -25.65
CA LYS A 37 -10.16 8.83 -26.25
C LYS A 37 -11.68 8.82 -26.46
N PHE A 38 -12.40 9.76 -25.87
CA PHE A 38 -13.86 9.84 -25.96
C PHE A 38 -14.31 10.60 -27.20
N ASP A 39 -15.41 10.19 -27.82
CA ASP A 39 -16.00 10.91 -28.96
C ASP A 39 -16.36 12.36 -28.62
N SER A 40 -16.69 12.63 -27.35
CA SER A 40 -17.00 13.95 -26.78
C SER A 40 -15.79 14.69 -26.20
N ALA A 41 -14.56 14.21 -26.41
CA ALA A 41 -13.34 14.78 -25.84
C ALA A 41 -13.19 16.27 -26.11
N ALA A 42 -13.59 16.74 -27.30
CA ALA A 42 -13.48 18.15 -27.68
C ALA A 42 -14.22 19.08 -26.71
N ALA A 43 -15.43 18.72 -26.26
CA ALA A 43 -16.21 19.52 -25.33
C ALA A 43 -15.59 19.55 -23.93
N ILE A 44 -15.05 18.40 -23.49
CA ILE A 44 -14.40 18.28 -22.17
C ILE A 44 -13.09 19.07 -22.15
N LEU A 45 -12.23 18.90 -23.18
CA LEU A 45 -10.97 19.61 -23.29
C LEU A 45 -11.16 21.13 -23.44
N ALA A 46 -12.24 21.57 -24.10
CA ALA A 46 -12.61 22.98 -24.15
C ALA A 46 -13.00 23.52 -22.76
N ALA A 47 -13.78 22.76 -21.98
CA ALA A 47 -14.14 23.13 -20.60
C ALA A 47 -12.89 23.19 -19.68
N ILE A 48 -11.96 22.24 -19.82
CA ILE A 48 -10.67 22.27 -19.12
C ILE A 48 -9.87 23.51 -19.51
N THR A 49 -9.77 23.82 -20.80
CA THR A 49 -9.04 25.01 -21.29
C THR A 49 -9.66 26.30 -20.77
N ALA A 50 -10.99 26.37 -20.65
CA ALA A 50 -11.64 27.52 -20.03
C ALA A 50 -11.26 27.65 -18.54
N LEU A 51 -11.26 26.55 -17.78
CA LEU A 51 -10.81 26.54 -16.37
C LEU A 51 -9.34 26.89 -16.20
N GLU A 52 -8.47 26.55 -17.16
CA GLU A 52 -7.06 26.96 -17.16
C GLU A 52 -6.90 28.50 -17.21
N THR A 53 -7.92 29.23 -17.70
CA THR A 53 -7.92 30.70 -17.70
C THR A 53 -8.52 31.34 -16.43
N ASP A 54 -9.40 30.62 -15.74
CA ASP A 54 -10.05 31.08 -14.50
C ASP A 54 -10.44 29.89 -13.61
N ALA A 55 -9.48 29.42 -12.80
CA ALA A 55 -9.63 28.23 -11.97
C ALA A 55 -10.69 28.38 -10.86
N ALA A 56 -10.98 29.62 -10.44
CA ALA A 56 -11.92 29.93 -9.36
C ALA A 56 -13.38 30.00 -9.83
N SER A 57 -13.64 29.92 -11.14
CA SER A 57 -14.96 30.05 -11.72
C SER A 57 -15.84 28.81 -11.47
N GLU A 58 -16.73 28.90 -10.47
CA GLU A 58 -17.75 27.88 -10.19
C GLU A 58 -18.62 27.51 -11.42
N PRO A 59 -19.07 28.47 -12.27
CA PRO A 59 -19.78 28.14 -13.50
C PRO A 59 -18.96 27.25 -14.45
N LEU A 60 -17.66 27.50 -14.62
CA LEU A 60 -16.80 26.68 -15.48
C LEU A 60 -16.56 25.29 -14.89
N ARG A 61 -16.47 25.17 -13.56
CA ARG A 61 -16.39 23.87 -12.85
C ARG A 61 -17.63 23.02 -13.11
N LEU A 62 -18.82 23.64 -13.08
CA LEU A 62 -20.08 22.95 -13.37
C LEU A 62 -20.17 22.50 -14.84
N VAL A 63 -19.70 23.32 -15.79
CA VAL A 63 -19.64 22.97 -17.22
C VAL A 63 -18.73 21.75 -17.43
N LEU A 64 -17.55 21.72 -16.78
CA LEU A 64 -16.66 20.57 -16.84
C LEU A 64 -17.33 19.31 -16.28
N ALA A 65 -17.92 19.39 -15.08
CA ALA A 65 -18.59 18.26 -14.45
C ALA A 65 -19.75 17.71 -15.31
N GLN A 66 -20.54 18.59 -15.94
CA GLN A 66 -21.61 18.19 -16.85
C GLN A 66 -21.09 17.50 -18.12
N ALA A 67 -20.00 18.02 -18.71
CA ALA A 67 -19.37 17.43 -19.88
C ALA A 67 -18.82 16.02 -19.57
N LEU A 68 -18.15 15.87 -18.44
CA LEU A 68 -17.62 14.58 -17.96
C LEU A 68 -18.75 13.57 -17.68
N SER A 69 -19.84 14.01 -17.04
CA SER A 69 -21.00 13.16 -16.75
C SER A 69 -21.70 12.70 -18.02
N THR A 70 -21.93 13.60 -18.97
CA THR A 70 -22.59 13.29 -20.25
C THR A 70 -21.80 12.26 -21.05
N ALA A 71 -20.46 12.39 -21.02
CA ALA A 71 -19.53 11.50 -21.69
C ALA A 71 -19.26 10.19 -20.93
N ARG A 72 -19.80 10.04 -19.71
CA ARG A 72 -19.54 8.91 -18.82
C ARG A 72 -18.06 8.64 -18.60
N VAL A 73 -17.25 9.70 -18.52
CA VAL A 73 -15.79 9.57 -18.32
C VAL A 73 -15.47 8.90 -16.99
N ALA A 74 -16.32 9.09 -15.98
CA ALA A 74 -16.18 8.42 -14.70
C ALA A 74 -16.39 6.90 -14.76
N ASP A 75 -16.96 6.34 -15.84
CA ASP A 75 -17.11 4.89 -16.03
C ASP A 75 -15.86 4.27 -16.69
N ASP A 76 -14.94 5.10 -17.20
CA ASP A 76 -13.69 4.65 -17.81
C ASP A 76 -12.55 4.59 -16.80
N MET A 77 -12.04 3.38 -16.61
CA MET A 77 -10.96 3.10 -15.67
C MET A 77 -9.68 3.88 -16.01
N ALA A 78 -9.35 4.07 -17.29
CA ALA A 78 -8.14 4.81 -17.66
C ALA A 78 -8.21 6.28 -17.23
N SER A 79 -9.38 6.90 -17.36
CA SER A 79 -9.63 8.29 -16.96
C SER A 79 -9.68 8.46 -15.44
N LEU A 80 -10.31 7.52 -14.72
CA LEU A 80 -10.27 7.48 -13.25
C LEU A 80 -8.84 7.33 -12.73
N PHE A 81 -8.05 6.43 -13.33
CA PHE A 81 -6.66 6.23 -12.94
C PHE A 81 -5.78 7.45 -13.23
N ALA A 82 -5.93 8.08 -14.40
CA ALA A 82 -5.18 9.29 -14.70
C ALA A 82 -5.51 10.43 -13.72
N ALA A 83 -6.79 10.56 -13.31
CA ALA A 83 -7.20 11.56 -12.32
C ALA A 83 -6.64 11.26 -10.92
N GLN A 84 -6.62 9.99 -10.50
CA GLN A 84 -6.02 9.58 -9.23
C GLN A 84 -4.50 9.81 -9.20
N GLY A 85 -3.79 9.47 -10.28
CA GLY A 85 -2.35 9.69 -10.41
C GLY A 85 -2.00 11.17 -10.29
N LEU A 86 -2.77 12.04 -10.95
CA LEU A 86 -2.63 13.49 -10.84
C LEU A 86 -2.84 13.98 -9.39
N LEU A 87 -3.89 13.52 -8.72
CA LEU A 87 -4.14 13.86 -7.30
C LEU A 87 -3.03 13.36 -6.37
N ALA A 88 -2.38 12.24 -6.68
CA ALA A 88 -1.24 11.76 -5.90
C ALA A 88 -0.04 12.71 -6.00
N GLN A 89 0.27 13.22 -7.20
CA GLN A 89 1.36 14.20 -7.37
C GLN A 89 1.07 15.53 -6.69
N LEU A 90 -0.19 15.96 -6.66
CA LEU A 90 -0.62 17.20 -6.00
C LEU A 90 -0.52 17.14 -4.47
N ARG A 91 -0.36 15.95 -3.88
CA ARG A 91 -0.18 15.73 -2.44
C ARG A 91 1.28 15.69 -2.01
N LEU A 92 2.22 15.56 -2.94
CA LEU A 92 3.65 15.57 -2.63
C LEU A 92 4.11 17.03 -2.43
N PRO A 93 4.81 17.36 -1.33
CA PRO A 93 5.30 18.71 -1.13
C PRO A 93 6.30 19.10 -2.23
N SER A 94 6.17 20.32 -2.76
CA SER A 94 7.17 20.89 -3.67
C SER A 94 8.49 21.13 -2.92
N ALA A 95 9.59 20.63 -3.47
CA ALA A 95 10.95 20.68 -2.91
C ALA A 95 11.48 22.09 -2.62
N THR A 96 10.78 23.15 -3.05
CA THR A 96 11.15 24.55 -2.86
C THR A 96 10.71 25.15 -1.52
N ALA A 97 9.81 24.50 -0.75
CA ALA A 97 9.28 25.08 0.49
C ALA A 97 9.98 24.62 1.79
N GLU A 98 10.88 23.63 1.74
CA GLU A 98 11.51 23.06 2.95
C GLU A 98 12.74 23.83 3.45
N ILE A 99 13.28 24.77 2.67
CA ILE A 99 14.57 25.40 3.02
C ILE A 99 14.43 26.54 4.07
N MET A 100 13.22 27.01 4.41
CA MET A 100 13.07 28.22 5.26
C MET A 100 12.50 28.02 6.67
N GLU A 101 12.03 26.84 7.09
CA GLU A 101 11.37 26.68 8.40
C GLU A 101 12.06 25.70 9.37
N ALA A 102 13.25 25.18 9.05
CA ALA A 102 13.98 24.26 9.94
C ALA A 102 14.72 24.94 11.11
N ASN A 103 14.48 26.24 11.35
CA ASN A 103 15.08 26.95 12.49
C ASN A 103 14.02 27.85 13.14
N GLU A 104 13.17 27.29 13.99
CA GLU A 104 12.82 27.92 15.27
C GLU A 104 11.96 27.03 16.19
N LYS A 105 12.37 27.03 17.47
CA LYS A 105 11.61 26.71 18.70
C LYS A 105 11.64 25.27 19.20
N SER A 106 12.74 25.00 19.88
CA SER A 106 12.74 24.28 21.15
C SER A 106 11.87 25.00 22.19
N GLY A 107 10.76 24.37 22.56
CA GLY A 107 9.89 24.75 23.67
C GLY A 107 8.93 23.60 23.91
N GLY A 108 8.82 23.11 25.15
CA GLY A 108 8.10 21.89 25.50
C GLY A 108 6.65 21.87 25.01
N VAL A 109 6.42 21.22 23.87
CA VAL A 109 5.10 20.83 23.37
C VAL A 109 4.95 19.35 23.68
N VAL A 110 3.94 18.98 24.47
CA VAL A 110 3.50 17.59 24.54
C VAL A 110 3.05 17.24 23.13
N SER A 111 3.83 16.43 22.40
CA SER A 111 3.51 16.08 21.02
C SER A 111 2.09 15.47 20.97
N ASN A 112 1.23 16.02 20.12
CA ASN A 112 -0.16 15.58 19.98
C ASN A 112 -0.30 14.31 19.11
N TYR A 113 0.76 13.51 19.03
CA TYR A 113 0.86 12.30 18.23
C TYR A 113 1.75 11.27 18.92
N ALA A 114 1.48 9.99 18.67
CA ALA A 114 2.36 8.89 19.01
C ALA A 114 3.42 8.70 17.93
N VAL A 115 4.58 8.15 18.30
CA VAL A 115 5.63 7.80 17.34
C VAL A 115 5.82 6.29 17.34
N ILE A 116 5.70 5.69 16.16
CA ILE A 116 5.87 4.27 15.91
C ILE A 116 7.15 4.07 15.10
N LYS A 117 8.10 3.34 15.67
CA LYS A 117 9.32 2.94 14.97
C LYS A 117 9.03 1.70 14.12
N THR A 118 9.38 1.78 12.85
CA THR A 118 9.31 0.66 11.90
C THR A 118 10.68 0.37 11.31
N TYR A 119 10.88 -0.86 10.85
CA TYR A 119 12.14 -1.31 10.26
C TYR A 119 11.92 -1.64 8.78
N PHE A 120 12.91 -1.39 7.93
CA PHE A 120 12.77 -1.65 6.50
C PHE A 120 13.97 -2.37 5.89
N ALA A 121 13.66 -3.16 4.86
CA ALA A 121 14.60 -3.56 3.82
C ALA A 121 14.03 -3.13 2.46
N THR A 122 14.90 -2.69 1.54
CA THR A 122 14.47 -2.22 0.23
C THR A 122 15.54 -2.41 -0.83
N ASP A 123 15.12 -2.83 -2.02
CA ASP A 123 15.89 -2.87 -3.27
C ASP A 123 15.50 -1.73 -4.22
N ARG A 124 14.91 -0.66 -3.68
CA ARG A 124 14.72 0.61 -4.37
C ARG A 124 16.04 1.34 -4.53
N GLN A 125 16.18 2.08 -5.63
CA GLN A 125 17.29 3.00 -5.81
C GLN A 125 17.26 4.07 -4.71
N ARG A 126 18.41 4.24 -4.05
CA ARG A 126 18.61 5.15 -2.92
C ARG A 126 19.20 6.48 -3.37
N ASP A 127 18.65 7.57 -2.85
CA ASP A 127 19.19 8.93 -2.98
C ASP A 127 19.25 9.61 -1.60
N LEU A 128 20.43 9.59 -0.97
CA LEU A 128 20.62 10.17 0.37
C LEU A 128 20.56 11.71 0.39
N GLY A 129 20.61 12.37 -0.77
CA GLY A 129 20.46 13.83 -0.88
C GLY A 129 19.02 14.31 -0.77
N LYS A 130 18.05 13.39 -0.69
CA LYS A 130 16.62 13.66 -0.63
C LYS A 130 16.06 13.58 0.79
N PRO A 131 14.94 14.28 1.07
CA PRO A 131 14.23 14.15 2.34
C PRO A 131 13.74 12.71 2.57
N PRO A 132 13.42 12.31 3.81
CA PRO A 132 13.03 10.93 4.15
C PRO A 132 12.00 10.29 3.21
N ALA A 133 10.94 11.02 2.84
CA ALA A 133 9.88 10.58 1.94
C ALA A 133 10.36 10.26 0.50
N GLN A 134 11.45 10.88 0.06
CA GLN A 134 11.97 10.79 -1.31
C GLN A 134 13.32 10.07 -1.38
N ARG A 135 13.82 9.55 -0.26
CA ARG A 135 15.14 8.90 -0.15
C ARG A 135 15.24 7.59 -0.96
N PHE A 136 14.10 6.98 -1.27
CA PHE A 136 14.01 5.76 -2.07
C PHE A 136 12.98 5.94 -3.18
N SER A 137 13.42 5.77 -4.43
CA SER A 137 12.57 6.00 -5.61
C SER A 137 11.79 4.74 -6.03
N GLY A 138 11.02 4.84 -7.11
CA GLY A 138 10.42 3.69 -7.78
C GLY A 138 11.39 2.91 -8.69
N ALA A 139 12.63 3.36 -8.85
CA ALA A 139 13.60 2.65 -9.68
C ALA A 139 14.24 1.48 -8.92
N ARG A 140 14.65 0.44 -9.65
CA ARG A 140 15.44 -0.67 -9.10
C ARG A 140 16.81 -0.16 -8.65
N ASN A 141 17.30 -0.68 -7.53
CA ASN A 141 18.69 -0.51 -7.17
C ASN A 141 19.57 -1.18 -8.24
N ALA A 142 20.49 -0.41 -8.84
CA ALA A 142 21.43 -0.94 -9.81
C ALA A 142 22.66 -1.45 -9.05
N PRO A 143 22.98 -2.76 -9.10
CA PRO A 143 24.16 -3.28 -8.42
C PRO A 143 25.40 -2.58 -8.97
N SER A 144 26.10 -1.85 -8.10
CA SER A 144 27.42 -1.32 -8.35
C SER A 144 28.41 -2.03 -7.43
N ALA A 145 29.70 -2.02 -7.77
CA ALA A 145 30.74 -2.70 -6.98
C ALA A 145 30.82 -2.21 -5.52
N GLU A 146 30.17 -1.09 -5.17
CA GLU A 146 30.22 -0.43 -3.87
C GLU A 146 28.86 -0.42 -3.13
N GLN A 147 27.77 -0.90 -3.74
CA GLN A 147 26.43 -0.84 -3.12
C GLN A 147 25.83 -2.24 -2.98
N ASP A 148 25.48 -2.57 -1.74
CA ASP A 148 24.66 -3.74 -1.43
C ASP A 148 23.35 -3.71 -2.22
N THR A 149 22.91 -4.88 -2.66
CA THR A 149 21.64 -5.05 -3.38
C THR A 149 20.45 -4.53 -2.58
N LEU A 150 20.52 -4.62 -1.25
CA LEU A 150 19.50 -4.15 -0.31
C LEU A 150 20.02 -3.00 0.56
N SER A 151 19.17 -2.00 0.77
CA SER A 151 19.32 -1.01 1.83
C SER A 151 18.45 -1.38 3.04
N TYR A 152 19.01 -1.19 4.23
CA TYR A 152 18.33 -1.45 5.51
C TYR A 152 18.18 -0.16 6.30
N GLY A 153 17.26 -0.16 7.26
CA GLY A 153 17.12 0.96 8.16
C GLY A 153 15.87 0.96 9.03
N SER A 154 15.57 2.12 9.60
CA SER A 154 14.36 2.35 10.39
C SER A 154 13.69 3.67 10.05
N CYS A 155 12.37 3.72 10.22
CA CYS A 155 11.57 4.92 10.05
C CYS A 155 10.79 5.22 11.33
N ASP A 156 10.69 6.50 11.70
CA ASP A 156 9.74 6.96 12.72
C ASP A 156 8.49 7.51 12.06
N ILE A 157 7.33 6.96 12.42
CA ILE A 157 6.02 7.32 11.87
C ILE A 157 5.20 7.99 12.97
N SER A 158 4.68 9.18 12.70
CA SER A 158 3.70 9.82 13.59
C SER A 158 2.31 9.22 13.37
N ILE A 159 1.56 9.04 14.46
CA ILE A 159 0.16 8.65 14.46
C ILE A 159 -0.63 9.69 15.28
N PRO A 160 -1.60 10.40 14.68
CA PRO A 160 -2.34 11.45 15.38
C PRO A 160 -3.21 10.85 16.50
N ARG A 161 -3.48 11.61 17.57
CA ARG A 161 -4.24 11.08 18.72
C ARG A 161 -5.70 10.75 18.42
N ASP A 162 -6.30 11.43 17.45
CA ASP A 162 -7.67 11.20 16.98
C ASP A 162 -7.74 10.16 15.84
N HIS A 163 -6.64 9.42 15.62
CA HIS A 163 -6.54 8.37 14.62
C HIS A 163 -7.66 7.35 14.75
N ARG A 164 -8.19 6.92 13.60
CA ARG A 164 -9.18 5.86 13.50
C ARG A 164 -8.61 4.63 12.81
N MET A 165 -8.92 3.47 13.35
CA MET A 165 -8.46 2.19 12.83
C MET A 165 -8.71 2.06 11.31
N GLY A 166 -7.67 1.67 10.58
CA GLY A 166 -7.67 1.48 9.12
C GLY A 166 -7.42 2.75 8.32
N GLN A 167 -7.59 3.94 8.92
CA GLN A 167 -7.40 5.20 8.20
C GLN A 167 -5.93 5.49 7.98
N LEU A 168 -5.61 6.28 6.96
CA LEU A 168 -4.26 6.76 6.71
C LEU A 168 -4.35 8.27 6.49
N GLU A 169 -4.54 9.00 7.58
CA GLU A 169 -4.80 10.44 7.56
C GLU A 169 -3.67 11.15 6.80
N SER A 170 -4.05 11.95 5.83
CA SER A 170 -3.15 12.70 4.95
C SER A 170 -3.77 14.05 4.62
N PRO A 171 -2.96 15.03 4.17
CA PRO A 171 -3.46 16.31 3.72
C PRO A 171 -4.56 16.14 2.68
N SER A 172 -5.66 16.87 2.87
CA SER A 172 -6.81 16.85 1.98
C SER A 172 -6.96 18.18 1.29
N LEU A 173 -6.89 18.16 -0.05
CA LEU A 173 -7.18 19.33 -0.90
C LEU A 173 -8.61 19.84 -0.67
N TRP A 174 -9.56 18.95 -0.36
CA TRP A 174 -10.92 19.32 0.02
C TRP A 174 -11.00 20.12 1.32
N ARG A 175 -10.02 19.94 2.21
CA ARG A 175 -9.86 20.71 3.45
C ARG A 175 -8.84 21.84 3.30
N LEU A 176 -8.33 22.09 2.09
CA LEU A 176 -7.28 23.06 1.79
C LEU A 176 -6.00 22.82 2.62
N GLU A 177 -5.70 21.55 2.93
CA GLU A 177 -4.47 21.14 3.62
C GLU A 177 -3.44 20.72 2.57
N PHE A 178 -2.34 21.48 2.50
CA PHE A 178 -1.28 21.30 1.49
C PHE A 178 0.05 20.81 2.06
N ARG A 179 0.16 20.71 3.40
CA ARG A 179 1.37 20.27 4.10
C ARG A 179 1.01 19.19 5.12
N ASP A 180 1.95 18.29 5.36
CA ASP A 180 1.82 17.28 6.41
C ASP A 180 1.86 17.93 7.80
N ASP A 181 0.97 17.45 8.67
CA ASP A 181 0.85 17.88 10.05
C ASP A 181 0.81 16.60 10.90
N PRO A 182 1.90 16.22 11.58
CA PRO A 182 1.95 15.03 12.42
C PRO A 182 0.87 14.97 13.51
N ALA A 183 0.29 16.13 13.90
CA ALA A 183 -0.81 16.16 14.87
C ALA A 183 -2.16 15.75 14.27
N LYS A 184 -2.29 15.67 12.94
CA LYS A 184 -3.53 15.36 12.22
C LYS A 184 -3.37 14.22 11.21
N HIS A 185 -2.15 13.95 10.77
CA HIS A 185 -1.82 13.03 9.70
C HIS A 185 -0.86 11.95 10.18
N VAL A 186 -0.94 10.78 9.56
CA VAL A 186 0.11 9.79 9.66
C VAL A 186 1.26 10.27 8.79
N VAL A 187 2.44 10.58 9.35
CA VAL A 187 3.57 11.17 8.61
C VAL A 187 4.86 10.39 8.84
N LEU A 188 5.64 10.19 7.78
CA LEU A 188 7.01 9.69 7.86
C LEU A 188 7.94 10.80 8.36
N LEU A 189 8.42 10.69 9.60
CA LEU A 189 9.29 11.69 10.23
C LEU A 189 10.76 11.50 9.86
N THR A 190 11.25 10.26 9.91
CA THR A 190 12.64 9.90 9.63
C THR A 190 12.73 8.63 8.79
N ALA A 191 13.84 8.43 8.08
CA ALA A 191 14.11 7.24 7.28
C ALA A 191 15.61 6.90 7.32
N ASP A 192 16.10 6.50 8.49
CA ASP A 192 17.53 6.35 8.75
C ASP A 192 18.06 5.05 8.16
N VAL A 193 19.08 5.19 7.30
CA VAL A 193 19.73 4.05 6.63
C VAL A 193 20.82 3.48 7.52
N GLN A 194 20.87 2.16 7.63
CA GLN A 194 21.80 1.40 8.45
C GLN A 194 22.49 0.34 7.60
N ASP A 195 23.68 -0.10 8.03
CA ASP A 195 24.23 -1.35 7.52
C ASP A 195 23.42 -2.56 8.04
N ALA A 196 23.65 -3.72 7.43
CA ALA A 196 22.90 -4.92 7.76
C ALA A 196 23.06 -5.31 9.24
N ASP A 197 24.28 -5.21 9.79
CA ASP A 197 24.57 -5.64 11.16
C ASP A 197 23.90 -4.75 12.20
N GLY A 198 23.97 -3.43 12.02
CA GLY A 198 23.26 -2.45 12.84
C GLY A 198 21.75 -2.62 12.77
N PHE A 199 21.21 -2.86 11.57
CA PHE A 199 19.80 -3.16 11.36
C PHE A 199 19.35 -4.41 12.15
N TYR A 200 20.04 -5.54 11.99
CA TYR A 200 19.65 -6.79 12.66
C TYR A 200 19.88 -6.73 14.18
N ALA A 201 20.87 -5.96 14.65
CA ALA A 201 21.07 -5.71 16.08
C ALA A 201 19.90 -4.91 16.67
N ALA A 202 19.51 -3.80 16.03
CA ALA A 202 18.39 -2.97 16.48
C ALA A 202 17.05 -3.72 16.41
N LEU A 203 16.83 -4.48 15.34
CA LEU A 203 15.64 -5.31 15.16
C LEU A 203 15.55 -6.40 16.22
N SER A 204 16.66 -7.11 16.50
CA SER A 204 16.70 -8.15 17.53
C SER A 204 16.46 -7.58 18.93
N ALA A 205 16.94 -6.37 19.23
CA ALA A 205 16.67 -5.69 20.49
C ALA A 205 15.18 -5.38 20.67
N GLN A 206 14.52 -4.86 19.64
CA GLN A 206 13.07 -4.58 19.67
C GLN A 206 12.25 -5.88 19.86
N ILE A 207 12.61 -6.94 19.14
CA ILE A 207 11.96 -8.26 19.28
C ILE A 207 12.14 -8.79 20.71
N ALA A 208 13.36 -8.73 21.25
CA ALA A 208 13.65 -9.23 22.59
C ALA A 208 12.94 -8.44 23.71
N ALA A 209 12.61 -7.17 23.48
CA ALA A 209 11.86 -6.33 24.41
C ALA A 209 10.35 -6.65 24.45
N SER A 210 9.81 -7.26 23.40
CA SER A 210 8.39 -7.66 23.34
C SER A 210 8.11 -8.94 24.14
N ALA A 211 6.93 -9.05 24.74
CA ALA A 211 6.58 -10.20 25.59
C ALA A 211 6.52 -11.51 24.78
N GLY A 212 6.04 -11.44 23.54
CA GLY A 212 5.90 -12.60 22.65
C GLY A 212 7.07 -12.84 21.70
N LYS A 213 8.11 -11.98 21.72
CA LYS A 213 9.18 -11.97 20.71
C LYS A 213 8.59 -11.95 19.30
N ASN A 214 7.63 -11.06 19.10
CA ASN A 214 6.84 -10.99 17.88
C ASN A 214 7.54 -10.10 16.86
N ALA A 215 7.38 -10.44 15.59
CA ALA A 215 7.67 -9.55 14.49
C ALA A 215 6.67 -9.78 13.36
N PHE A 216 6.39 -8.75 12.58
CA PHE A 216 5.69 -8.94 11.31
C PHE A 216 6.50 -8.37 10.17
N LEU A 217 6.36 -8.97 8.98
CA LEU A 217 6.89 -8.46 7.73
C LEU A 217 5.74 -8.11 6.80
N PHE A 218 5.62 -6.84 6.45
CA PHE A 218 4.67 -6.34 5.47
C PHE A 218 5.32 -6.17 4.09
N ILE A 219 4.67 -6.69 3.05
CA ILE A 219 5.03 -6.46 1.64
C ILE A 219 3.87 -5.73 0.95
N HIS A 220 4.12 -4.50 0.53
CA HIS A 220 3.10 -3.65 -0.07
C HIS A 220 2.70 -4.10 -1.50
N GLY A 221 1.59 -3.55 -1.99
CA GLY A 221 1.08 -3.79 -3.35
C GLY A 221 1.66 -2.87 -4.43
N TYR A 222 1.04 -2.90 -5.60
CA TYR A 222 1.33 -2.00 -6.73
C TYR A 222 0.98 -0.54 -6.40
N ASN A 223 1.54 0.41 -7.16
CA ASN A 223 1.28 1.85 -6.97
C ASN A 223 1.52 2.34 -5.52
N VAL A 224 2.63 1.91 -4.92
CA VAL A 224 3.01 2.27 -3.54
C VAL A 224 4.41 2.84 -3.52
N THR A 225 4.55 4.04 -2.96
CA THR A 225 5.86 4.67 -2.71
C THR A 225 6.53 4.08 -1.47
N PHE A 226 7.83 4.37 -1.27
CA PHE A 226 8.51 3.99 -0.02
C PHE A 226 7.82 4.60 1.21
N GLU A 227 7.46 5.88 1.12
CA GLU A 227 6.73 6.59 2.18
C GLU A 227 5.38 5.94 2.48
N ASP A 228 4.57 5.65 1.46
CA ASP A 228 3.27 4.99 1.65
C ASP A 228 3.41 3.64 2.35
N ALA A 229 4.44 2.85 1.99
CA ALA A 229 4.74 1.57 2.65
C ALA A 229 5.13 1.76 4.12
N ALA A 230 5.98 2.75 4.42
CA ALA A 230 6.42 3.06 5.78
C ALA A 230 5.23 3.53 6.65
N ARG A 231 4.43 4.48 6.14
CA ARG A 231 3.23 4.99 6.80
C ARG A 231 2.22 3.89 7.09
N ARG A 232 1.94 3.02 6.10
CA ARG A 232 1.03 1.88 6.27
C ARG A 232 1.53 0.90 7.33
N THR A 233 2.82 0.64 7.37
CA THR A 233 3.44 -0.23 8.38
C THR A 233 3.30 0.34 9.78
N GLY A 234 3.57 1.63 9.96
CA GLY A 234 3.39 2.32 11.24
C GLY A 234 1.94 2.31 11.71
N GLN A 235 1.01 2.58 10.78
CA GLN A 235 -0.42 2.53 11.05
C GLN A 235 -0.90 1.14 11.46
N MET A 236 -0.52 0.07 10.73
CA MET A 236 -0.86 -1.30 11.12
C MET A 236 -0.31 -1.65 12.50
N ALA A 237 0.94 -1.29 12.79
CA ALA A 237 1.54 -1.56 14.09
C ALA A 237 0.78 -0.87 15.23
N TYR A 238 0.35 0.38 15.01
CA TYR A 238 -0.47 1.13 15.97
C TYR A 238 -1.84 0.50 16.16
N ASP A 239 -2.56 0.24 15.07
CA ASP A 239 -3.94 -0.24 15.08
C ASP A 239 -4.09 -1.65 15.62
N LEU A 240 -3.10 -2.49 15.37
CA LEU A 240 -3.03 -3.81 15.96
C LEU A 240 -2.62 -3.73 17.43
N GLY A 241 -2.09 -2.60 17.93
CA GLY A 241 -1.45 -2.55 19.24
C GLY A 241 -0.26 -3.51 19.32
N PHE A 242 0.50 -3.62 18.23
CA PHE A 242 1.48 -4.68 18.02
C PHE A 242 2.67 -4.57 18.98
N ASP A 243 2.78 -5.53 19.91
CA ASP A 243 3.94 -5.70 20.79
C ASP A 243 5.01 -6.55 20.08
N GLY A 244 5.94 -5.88 19.39
CA GLY A 244 6.99 -6.53 18.60
C GLY A 244 7.76 -5.59 17.70
N ALA A 245 8.41 -6.15 16.69
CA ALA A 245 9.05 -5.38 15.63
C ALA A 245 8.21 -5.36 14.34
N PRO A 246 7.67 -4.18 13.95
CA PRO A 246 7.01 -4.01 12.67
C PRO A 246 8.05 -3.77 11.57
N VAL A 247 8.10 -4.68 10.59
CA VAL A 247 9.07 -4.65 9.48
C VAL A 247 8.32 -4.53 8.16
N PHE A 248 8.87 -3.81 7.18
CA PHE A 248 8.35 -3.81 5.82
C PHE A 248 9.45 -4.04 4.78
N TYR A 249 9.11 -4.78 3.73
CA TYR A 249 9.91 -4.86 2.52
C TYR A 249 9.34 -3.89 1.49
N SER A 250 10.15 -2.92 1.06
CA SER A 250 9.76 -1.95 0.06
C SER A 250 10.40 -2.28 -1.28
N TRP A 251 9.65 -2.94 -2.17
CA TRP A 251 10.10 -3.24 -3.54
C TRP A 251 9.86 -2.03 -4.46
N PRO A 252 10.57 -1.87 -5.60
CA PRO A 252 10.49 -0.69 -6.47
C PRO A 252 9.20 -0.59 -7.27
N SER A 253 8.06 -0.47 -6.59
CA SER A 253 6.82 -0.01 -7.21
C SER A 253 6.99 1.45 -7.63
N GLN A 254 6.50 1.79 -8.83
CA GLN A 254 6.59 3.12 -9.41
C GLN A 254 5.84 4.18 -8.60
N GLY A 255 4.86 3.79 -7.78
CA GLY A 255 3.93 4.75 -7.18
C GLY A 255 3.10 5.48 -8.24
N ASP A 256 2.92 4.83 -9.41
CA ASP A 256 2.12 5.31 -10.51
C ASP A 256 1.20 4.18 -11.01
N LEU A 257 -0.06 4.52 -11.25
CA LEU A 257 -1.06 3.65 -11.84
C LEU A 257 -0.72 3.23 -13.27
N SER A 258 -0.05 4.11 -14.04
CA SER A 258 0.40 3.80 -15.40
C SER A 258 1.57 2.81 -15.46
N GLY A 259 2.25 2.62 -14.32
CA GLY A 259 3.43 1.77 -14.18
C GLY A 259 3.13 0.29 -13.97
N TYR A 260 1.89 -0.17 -14.17
CA TYR A 260 1.47 -1.52 -13.77
C TYR A 260 2.38 -2.65 -14.30
N THR A 261 2.69 -2.68 -15.60
CA THR A 261 3.57 -3.72 -16.18
C THR A 261 5.04 -3.60 -15.75
N VAL A 262 5.48 -2.38 -15.42
CA VAL A 262 6.79 -2.14 -14.82
C VAL A 262 6.82 -2.70 -13.41
N ASP A 263 5.78 -2.44 -12.62
CA ASP A 263 5.59 -2.97 -11.27
C ASP A 263 5.57 -4.50 -11.26
N GLU A 264 4.90 -5.13 -12.23
CA GLU A 264 4.93 -6.59 -12.38
C GLU A 264 6.34 -7.12 -12.61
N ASN A 265 7.08 -6.53 -13.55
CA ASN A 265 8.46 -6.92 -13.79
C ASN A 265 9.33 -6.66 -12.55
N ASN A 266 9.06 -5.57 -11.82
CA ASN A 266 9.80 -5.18 -10.63
C ASN A 266 9.58 -6.14 -9.46
N ILE A 267 8.35 -6.59 -9.19
CA ILE A 267 8.10 -7.57 -8.13
C ILE A 267 8.71 -8.94 -8.46
N GLU A 268 8.69 -9.37 -9.73
CA GLU A 268 9.38 -10.59 -10.15
C GLU A 268 10.90 -10.46 -9.97
N TRP A 269 11.48 -9.31 -10.34
CA TRP A 269 12.90 -9.00 -10.09
C TRP A 269 13.25 -8.96 -8.59
N SER A 270 12.35 -8.46 -7.74
CA SER A 270 12.56 -8.34 -6.30
C SER A 270 12.42 -9.68 -5.57
N THR A 271 11.76 -10.68 -6.17
CA THR A 271 11.48 -11.99 -5.55
C THR A 271 12.72 -12.69 -4.95
N PRO A 272 13.86 -12.82 -5.66
CA PRO A 272 15.07 -13.38 -5.05
C PRO A 272 15.63 -12.56 -3.88
N HIS A 273 15.45 -11.24 -3.89
CA HIS A 273 15.88 -10.37 -2.79
C HIS A 273 14.96 -10.49 -1.57
N ILE A 274 13.64 -10.59 -1.80
CA ILE A 274 12.64 -10.89 -0.76
C ILE A 274 12.96 -12.22 -0.10
N LEU A 275 13.30 -13.25 -0.88
CA LEU A 275 13.72 -14.55 -0.36
C LEU A 275 14.99 -14.43 0.52
N GLY A 276 16.02 -13.74 0.02
CA GLY A 276 17.26 -13.51 0.77
C GLY A 276 17.00 -12.79 2.10
N PHE A 277 16.25 -11.69 2.04
CA PHE A 277 15.86 -10.93 3.22
C PHE A 277 15.02 -11.76 4.21
N LEU A 278 14.02 -12.51 3.73
CA LEU A 278 13.19 -13.36 4.58
C LEU A 278 14.03 -14.44 5.26
N SER A 279 14.96 -15.06 4.54
CA SER A 279 15.90 -16.03 5.10
C SER A 279 16.76 -15.40 6.20
N ASP A 280 17.37 -14.25 5.94
CA ASP A 280 18.19 -13.56 6.94
C ASP A 280 17.36 -13.07 8.15
N PHE A 281 16.17 -12.54 7.92
CA PHE A 281 15.25 -12.10 8.96
C PHE A 281 14.87 -13.24 9.91
N LEU A 282 14.54 -14.41 9.36
CA LEU A 282 14.23 -15.57 10.18
C LEU A 282 15.49 -16.17 10.85
N ALA A 283 16.66 -16.10 10.21
CA ALA A 283 17.88 -16.74 10.71
C ALA A 283 18.60 -15.89 11.76
N ARG A 284 18.66 -14.57 11.57
CA ARG A 284 19.44 -13.63 12.36
C ARG A 284 18.67 -13.04 13.54
N THR A 285 17.35 -13.23 13.60
CA THR A 285 16.53 -12.79 14.73
C THR A 285 16.10 -13.96 15.63
N ALA A 286 15.85 -13.64 16.90
CA ALA A 286 15.28 -14.57 17.87
C ALA A 286 13.74 -14.50 17.94
N ALA A 287 13.09 -14.03 16.86
CA ALA A 287 11.63 -13.97 16.78
C ALA A 287 11.04 -15.37 16.97
N GLN A 288 10.01 -15.46 17.83
CA GLN A 288 9.27 -16.70 18.06
C GLN A 288 7.97 -16.70 17.28
N ASN A 289 7.36 -15.53 17.08
CA ASN A 289 6.17 -15.39 16.25
C ASN A 289 6.43 -14.44 15.10
N VAL A 290 6.39 -14.96 13.87
CA VAL A 290 6.63 -14.18 12.65
C VAL A 290 5.38 -14.17 11.78
N PHE A 291 4.73 -13.02 11.66
CA PHE A 291 3.54 -12.82 10.84
C PHE A 291 3.93 -12.22 9.49
N LEU A 292 3.59 -12.88 8.39
CA LEU A 292 3.88 -12.37 7.05
C LEU A 292 2.60 -11.79 6.46
N ILE A 293 2.62 -10.52 6.07
CA ILE A 293 1.46 -9.81 5.53
C ILE A 293 1.83 -9.31 4.13
N ALA A 294 1.08 -9.71 3.12
CA ALA A 294 1.24 -9.14 1.78
C ALA A 294 -0.08 -8.59 1.25
N HIS A 295 0.01 -7.45 0.55
CA HIS A 295 -1.12 -6.82 -0.11
C HIS A 295 -0.99 -6.90 -1.62
N SER A 296 -2.08 -7.24 -2.31
CA SER A 296 -2.20 -7.15 -3.77
C SER A 296 -1.00 -7.76 -4.49
N MET A 297 -0.33 -7.01 -5.37
CA MET A 297 0.81 -7.48 -6.16
C MET A 297 2.02 -7.92 -5.32
N GLY A 298 2.18 -7.40 -4.10
CA GLY A 298 3.23 -7.85 -3.17
C GLY A 298 3.10 -9.33 -2.80
N SER A 299 1.88 -9.87 -2.88
CA SER A 299 1.61 -11.30 -2.65
C SER A 299 2.37 -12.17 -3.63
N ARG A 300 2.55 -11.73 -4.89
CA ARG A 300 3.29 -12.45 -5.92
C ARG A 300 4.74 -12.75 -5.49
N GLY A 301 5.42 -11.75 -4.93
CA GLY A 301 6.79 -11.88 -4.45
C GLY A 301 6.86 -12.70 -3.17
N LEU A 302 5.99 -12.39 -2.20
CA LEU A 302 5.98 -13.08 -0.90
C LEU A 302 5.72 -14.58 -1.05
N THR A 303 4.67 -14.98 -1.76
CA THR A 303 4.29 -16.40 -1.84
C THR A 303 5.34 -17.24 -2.54
N ARG A 304 6.00 -16.70 -3.58
CA ARG A 304 7.11 -17.37 -4.27
C ARG A 304 8.36 -17.47 -3.39
N ALA A 305 8.68 -16.41 -2.64
CA ALA A 305 9.77 -16.43 -1.68
C ALA A 305 9.54 -17.48 -0.58
N ILE A 306 8.33 -17.57 -0.02
CA ILE A 306 8.00 -18.58 0.99
C ILE A 306 8.09 -19.99 0.39
N ALA A 307 7.52 -20.23 -0.79
CA ALA A 307 7.60 -21.52 -1.47
C ALA A 307 9.07 -21.97 -1.69
N ALA A 308 9.92 -21.06 -2.16
CA ALA A 308 11.35 -21.32 -2.33
C ALA A 308 12.08 -21.55 -0.99
N LEU A 309 11.74 -20.79 0.06
CA LEU A 309 12.28 -20.98 1.41
C LEU A 309 11.89 -22.34 1.98
N MET A 310 10.65 -22.77 1.82
CA MET A 310 10.19 -24.08 2.28
C MET A 310 10.91 -25.22 1.56
N ALA A 311 11.17 -25.07 0.26
CA ALA A 311 11.89 -26.08 -0.52
C ALA A 311 13.37 -26.17 -0.13
N THR A 312 14.01 -25.06 0.24
CA THR A 312 15.47 -24.99 0.46
C THR A 312 15.88 -25.00 1.94
N GLN A 313 15.06 -24.42 2.82
CA GLN A 313 15.31 -24.23 4.25
C GLN A 313 14.06 -24.51 5.10
N PRO A 314 13.49 -25.73 5.06
CA PRO A 314 12.21 -26.06 5.68
C PRO A 314 12.18 -25.86 7.21
N LEU A 315 13.31 -26.05 7.91
CA LEU A 315 13.40 -25.79 9.35
C LEU A 315 13.29 -24.30 9.68
N LEU A 316 13.77 -23.43 8.79
CA LEU A 316 13.69 -21.99 8.99
C LEU A 316 12.26 -21.48 8.75
N ALA A 317 11.58 -22.02 7.72
CA ALA A 317 10.19 -21.71 7.43
C ALA A 317 9.23 -22.05 8.59
N GLN A 318 9.57 -22.98 9.47
CA GLN A 318 8.76 -23.30 10.66
C GLN A 318 8.65 -22.14 11.67
N LYS A 319 9.49 -21.10 11.57
CA LYS A 319 9.37 -19.89 12.40
C LYS A 319 8.22 -18.97 11.99
N ILE A 320 7.63 -19.18 10.80
CA ILE A 320 6.50 -18.39 10.32
C ILE A 320 5.25 -18.81 11.12
N SER A 321 4.51 -17.87 11.69
CA SER A 321 3.35 -18.17 12.53
C SER A 321 2.03 -18.06 11.79
N GLU A 322 1.96 -17.18 10.80
CA GLU A 322 0.78 -16.98 9.95
C GLU A 322 1.21 -16.27 8.67
N ILE A 323 0.59 -16.64 7.55
CA ILE A 323 0.69 -15.94 6.28
C ILE A 323 -0.66 -15.29 6.00
N ILE A 324 -0.66 -13.98 5.84
CA ILE A 324 -1.84 -13.15 5.63
C ILE A 324 -1.74 -12.52 4.25
N LEU A 325 -2.65 -12.89 3.35
CA LEU A 325 -2.76 -12.33 2.01
C LEU A 325 -3.99 -11.44 1.93
N ALA A 326 -3.79 -10.14 1.74
CA ALA A 326 -4.85 -9.17 1.55
C ALA A 326 -5.04 -8.87 0.06
N ALA A 327 -6.21 -9.19 -0.47
CA ALA A 327 -6.59 -9.01 -1.87
C ALA A 327 -5.49 -9.47 -2.86
N PRO A 328 -4.97 -10.72 -2.75
CA PRO A 328 -3.79 -11.13 -3.50
C PRO A 328 -4.00 -11.04 -5.01
N ASP A 329 -3.15 -10.23 -5.65
CA ASP A 329 -3.09 -10.12 -7.11
C ASP A 329 -2.22 -11.25 -7.67
N ILE A 330 -2.71 -12.48 -7.56
CA ILE A 330 -2.12 -13.70 -8.12
C ILE A 330 -3.16 -14.33 -9.04
N ASP A 331 -2.75 -14.92 -10.16
CA ASP A 331 -3.70 -15.65 -11.01
C ASP A 331 -4.41 -16.74 -10.18
N ALA A 332 -5.75 -16.81 -10.26
CA ALA A 332 -6.54 -17.72 -9.44
C ALA A 332 -6.14 -19.19 -9.62
N ALA A 333 -5.85 -19.61 -10.86
CA ALA A 333 -5.46 -20.99 -11.14
C ALA A 333 -4.04 -21.27 -10.64
N VAL A 334 -3.10 -20.33 -10.83
CA VAL A 334 -1.74 -20.43 -10.27
C VAL A 334 -1.78 -20.50 -8.74
N PHE A 335 -2.60 -19.65 -8.10
CA PHE A 335 -2.74 -19.69 -6.64
C PHE A 335 -3.27 -21.05 -6.19
N LYS A 336 -4.36 -21.53 -6.79
CA LYS A 336 -5.01 -22.78 -6.41
C LYS A 336 -4.16 -24.03 -6.67
N ASN A 337 -3.49 -24.09 -7.81
CA ASN A 337 -2.82 -25.30 -8.26
C ASN A 337 -1.34 -25.36 -7.81
N ASP A 338 -0.67 -24.22 -7.73
CA ASP A 338 0.78 -24.18 -7.52
C ASP A 338 1.15 -23.63 -6.14
N ILE A 339 0.55 -22.53 -5.71
CA ILE A 339 0.98 -21.82 -4.49
C ILE A 339 0.32 -22.36 -3.23
N ALA A 340 -1.01 -22.37 -3.19
CA ALA A 340 -1.77 -22.77 -2.01
C ALA A 340 -1.43 -24.19 -1.53
N PRO A 341 -1.26 -25.21 -2.41
CA PRO A 341 -0.87 -26.55 -1.95
C PRO A 341 0.51 -26.58 -1.29
N GLN A 342 1.45 -25.73 -1.71
CA GLN A 342 2.78 -25.65 -1.11
C GLN A 342 2.71 -24.95 0.26
N LEU A 343 1.99 -23.83 0.35
CA LEU A 343 1.87 -23.06 1.58
C LEU A 343 0.98 -23.74 2.63
N ALA A 344 -0.09 -24.43 2.21
CA ALA A 344 -1.02 -25.13 3.10
C ALA A 344 -0.47 -26.46 3.63
N GLN A 345 0.54 -27.06 2.97
CA GLN A 345 1.28 -28.20 3.52
C GLN A 345 2.23 -27.78 4.64
N ALA A 346 2.56 -26.50 4.73
CA ALA A 346 3.34 -25.96 5.81
C ALA A 346 2.52 -26.02 7.11
N ARG A 347 3.19 -26.20 8.26
CA ARG A 347 2.56 -26.00 9.58
C ARG A 347 2.15 -24.54 9.82
N ASN A 348 2.40 -23.65 8.85
CA ASN A 348 2.11 -22.23 8.90
C ASN A 348 0.70 -22.03 8.33
N PRO A 349 -0.27 -21.57 9.12
CA PRO A 349 -1.59 -21.29 8.60
C PRO A 349 -1.56 -20.15 7.56
N LEU A 350 -2.49 -20.23 6.61
CA LEU A 350 -2.64 -19.27 5.51
C LEU A 350 -4.06 -18.69 5.54
N THR A 351 -4.15 -17.37 5.67
CA THR A 351 -5.40 -16.61 5.65
C THR A 351 -5.44 -15.67 4.44
N LEU A 352 -6.52 -15.73 3.67
CA LEU A 352 -6.73 -14.91 2.46
C LEU A 352 -7.96 -14.03 2.65
N TYR A 353 -7.79 -12.71 2.59
CA TYR A 353 -8.88 -11.74 2.54
C TYR A 353 -9.16 -11.41 1.07
N ALA A 354 -10.33 -11.82 0.56
CA ALA A 354 -10.81 -11.52 -0.79
C ALA A 354 -11.74 -10.29 -0.74
N SER A 355 -11.76 -9.47 -1.79
CA SER A 355 -12.67 -8.32 -1.89
C SER A 355 -13.03 -8.02 -3.34
N SER A 356 -14.31 -7.81 -3.64
CA SER A 356 -14.76 -7.41 -5.00
C SER A 356 -14.64 -5.92 -5.28
N ASP A 357 -14.47 -5.10 -4.24
CA ASP A 357 -14.42 -3.63 -4.37
C ASP A 357 -12.98 -3.10 -4.57
N ASP A 358 -12.01 -4.00 -4.75
CA ASP A 358 -10.62 -3.61 -4.95
C ASP A 358 -10.35 -3.19 -6.40
N LEU A 359 -10.27 -1.86 -6.61
CA LEU A 359 -9.91 -1.24 -7.89
C LEU A 359 -8.57 -1.76 -8.45
N ALA A 360 -7.65 -2.23 -7.59
CA ALA A 360 -6.40 -2.88 -7.99
C ALA A 360 -6.63 -4.18 -8.76
N LEU A 361 -7.54 -5.01 -8.25
CA LEU A 361 -7.85 -6.31 -8.82
C LEU A 361 -8.67 -6.15 -10.10
N ALA A 362 -9.57 -5.16 -10.14
CA ALA A 362 -10.26 -4.78 -11.37
C ALA A 362 -9.28 -4.36 -12.48
N ALA A 363 -8.26 -3.56 -12.16
CA ALA A 363 -7.19 -3.19 -13.09
C ALA A 363 -6.39 -4.41 -13.55
N SER A 364 -5.98 -5.27 -12.61
CA SER A 364 -5.25 -6.50 -12.92
C SER A 364 -6.07 -7.41 -13.84
N LYS A 365 -7.35 -7.62 -13.56
CA LYS A 365 -8.25 -8.43 -14.39
C LYS A 365 -8.45 -7.82 -15.77
N ALA A 366 -8.53 -6.50 -15.89
CA ALA A 366 -8.60 -5.82 -17.18
C ALA A 366 -7.34 -6.06 -18.03
N VAL A 367 -6.16 -6.16 -17.39
CA VAL A 367 -4.89 -6.44 -18.08
C VAL A 367 -4.73 -7.93 -18.43
N HIS A 368 -5.11 -8.84 -17.52
CA HIS A 368 -4.82 -10.28 -17.65
C HIS A 368 -5.95 -11.13 -18.22
N GLY A 369 -7.20 -10.65 -18.20
CA GLY A 369 -8.37 -11.37 -18.68
C GLY A 369 -8.88 -12.50 -17.79
N TYR A 370 -8.18 -12.87 -16.72
CA TYR A 370 -8.53 -13.96 -15.80
C TYR A 370 -8.77 -13.48 -14.37
N ALA A 371 -9.51 -14.28 -13.59
CA ALA A 371 -9.79 -14.00 -12.18
C ALA A 371 -8.51 -14.02 -11.34
N ARG A 372 -8.48 -13.19 -10.30
CA ARG A 372 -7.39 -13.10 -9.34
C ARG A 372 -7.74 -13.84 -8.06
N ALA A 373 -6.73 -14.28 -7.33
CA ALA A 373 -6.89 -15.01 -6.07
C ALA A 373 -7.60 -14.18 -4.99
N GLY A 374 -7.46 -12.85 -5.04
CA GLY A 374 -8.15 -11.91 -4.17
C GLY A 374 -9.56 -11.53 -4.60
N ASP A 375 -10.05 -11.98 -5.77
CA ASP A 375 -11.41 -11.69 -6.22
C ASP A 375 -12.42 -12.44 -5.32
N SER A 376 -13.44 -11.74 -4.83
CA SER A 376 -14.61 -12.38 -4.18
C SER A 376 -15.69 -12.75 -5.22
N GLY A 377 -16.78 -13.38 -4.77
CA GLY A 377 -17.90 -13.79 -5.64
C GLY A 377 -17.67 -15.13 -6.38
N PRO A 378 -18.21 -15.33 -7.60
CA PRO A 378 -18.21 -16.62 -8.29
C PRO A 378 -16.81 -17.21 -8.58
N GLY A 379 -15.76 -16.39 -8.55
CA GLY A 379 -14.36 -16.78 -8.75
C GLY A 379 -13.54 -16.91 -7.47
N MET A 380 -14.17 -16.83 -6.29
CA MET A 380 -13.47 -16.82 -5.01
C MET A 380 -12.72 -18.14 -4.75
N GLN A 381 -11.49 -18.00 -4.25
CA GLN A 381 -10.61 -19.14 -4.00
C GLN A 381 -10.96 -19.83 -2.69
N ILE A 382 -11.66 -20.95 -2.78
CA ILE A 382 -11.90 -21.86 -1.65
C ILE A 382 -10.97 -23.06 -1.82
N VAL A 383 -9.88 -23.08 -1.05
CA VAL A 383 -8.81 -24.09 -1.14
C VAL A 383 -8.60 -24.74 0.23
N ALA A 384 -8.45 -26.06 0.25
CA ALA A 384 -8.19 -26.79 1.48
C ALA A 384 -6.89 -26.30 2.15
N GLY A 385 -6.96 -26.00 3.45
CA GLY A 385 -5.85 -25.44 4.22
C GLY A 385 -5.66 -23.93 4.10
N VAL A 386 -6.56 -23.23 3.40
CA VAL A 386 -6.61 -21.76 3.34
C VAL A 386 -7.87 -21.26 4.04
N GLU A 387 -7.73 -20.33 4.98
CA GLU A 387 -8.85 -19.58 5.55
C GLU A 387 -9.22 -18.42 4.62
N THR A 388 -10.19 -18.64 3.75
CA THR A 388 -10.70 -17.60 2.85
C THR A 388 -11.79 -16.78 3.54
N ILE A 389 -11.59 -15.47 3.59
CA ILE A 389 -12.47 -14.48 4.21
C ILE A 389 -12.95 -13.51 3.13
N ASP A 390 -14.25 -13.41 2.94
CA ASP A 390 -14.85 -12.37 2.11
C ASP A 390 -14.87 -11.05 2.90
N ALA A 391 -13.97 -10.16 2.53
CA ALA A 391 -13.79 -8.83 3.07
C ALA A 391 -14.47 -7.74 2.21
N THR A 392 -15.32 -8.11 1.25
CA THR A 392 -16.05 -7.15 0.39
C THR A 392 -16.87 -6.16 1.23
N ALA A 393 -17.48 -6.63 2.31
CA ALA A 393 -18.36 -5.80 3.13
C ALA A 393 -17.60 -4.79 4.02
N VAL A 394 -16.27 -4.89 4.15
CA VAL A 394 -15.46 -4.14 5.10
C VAL A 394 -14.34 -3.35 4.42
N ASP A 395 -13.84 -2.32 5.09
CA ASP A 395 -12.60 -1.68 4.65
C ASP A 395 -11.43 -2.62 4.93
N THR A 396 -10.73 -3.04 3.88
CA THR A 396 -9.53 -3.86 4.00
C THR A 396 -8.38 -3.06 4.64
N GLY A 397 -8.47 -1.73 4.65
CA GLY A 397 -7.43 -0.85 5.16
C GLY A 397 -6.21 -0.78 4.25
N PHE A 398 -6.25 -1.37 3.05
CA PHE A 398 -5.10 -1.41 2.12
C PHE A 398 -5.32 -0.64 0.81
N VAL A 399 -6.56 -0.24 0.51
CA VAL A 399 -6.94 0.51 -0.70
C VAL A 399 -7.12 1.99 -0.38
N LYS A 400 -6.55 2.88 -1.19
CA LYS A 400 -6.78 4.34 -1.07
C LYS A 400 -8.19 4.67 -1.60
N HIS A 401 -9.07 5.03 -0.68
CA HIS A 401 -10.41 5.63 -0.87
C HIS A 401 -11.54 4.69 -1.33
N MET A 402 -12.49 4.40 -0.42
CA MET A 402 -13.89 4.84 -0.50
C MET A 402 -14.63 4.67 0.86
N TYR A 403 -15.26 5.78 1.26
CA TYR A 403 -16.40 6.00 2.16
C TYR A 403 -16.42 5.50 3.63
N PHE A 404 -16.40 6.53 4.48
CA PHE A 404 -16.90 6.61 5.85
C PHE A 404 -18.28 5.95 6.02
N ALA A 405 -18.29 4.81 6.69
CA ALA A 405 -19.36 4.39 7.58
C ALA A 405 -18.74 3.43 8.60
N GLU A 406 -19.37 3.27 9.76
CA GLU A 406 -18.95 2.48 10.93
C GLU A 406 -18.84 0.96 10.63
N LYS A 407 -18.03 0.56 9.66
CA LYS A 407 -17.80 -0.84 9.31
C LYS A 407 -16.54 -1.35 10.00
N ARG A 408 -16.59 -2.58 10.51
CA ARG A 408 -15.41 -3.30 11.02
C ARG A 408 -14.33 -3.31 9.93
N SER A 409 -13.06 -3.20 10.31
CA SER A 409 -11.93 -3.25 9.37
C SER A 409 -11.35 -4.67 9.31
N ALA A 410 -10.76 -5.07 8.18
CA ALA A 410 -9.96 -6.31 8.12
C ALA A 410 -8.83 -6.32 9.18
N LEU A 411 -8.28 -5.16 9.54
CA LEU A 411 -7.29 -5.04 10.62
C LEU A 411 -7.85 -5.47 11.98
N SER A 412 -9.15 -5.27 12.24
CA SER A 412 -9.79 -5.71 13.49
C SER A 412 -9.88 -7.23 13.60
N ASP A 413 -9.98 -7.92 12.47
CA ASP A 413 -9.95 -9.37 12.40
C ASP A 413 -8.50 -9.91 12.46
N MET A 414 -7.56 -9.22 11.80
CA MET A 414 -6.12 -9.48 11.92
C MET A 414 -5.62 -9.32 13.36
N PHE A 415 -6.20 -8.43 14.16
CA PHE A 415 -5.89 -8.32 15.58
C PHE A 415 -6.02 -9.67 16.29
N TYR A 416 -7.11 -10.41 16.06
CA TYR A 416 -7.32 -11.72 16.68
C TYR A 416 -6.39 -12.80 16.12
N LEU A 417 -6.09 -12.76 14.82
CA LEU A 417 -5.08 -13.65 14.22
C LEU A 417 -3.72 -13.44 14.88
N ILE A 418 -3.30 -12.19 15.06
CA ILE A 418 -1.95 -11.87 15.54
C ILE A 418 -1.83 -12.04 17.07
N HIS A 419 -2.81 -11.56 17.83
CA HIS A 419 -2.72 -11.56 19.31
C HIS A 419 -3.17 -12.87 19.94
N LYS A 420 -4.06 -13.61 19.28
CA LYS A 420 -4.67 -14.82 19.84
C LYS A 420 -4.36 -16.06 19.00
N GLN A 421 -3.76 -15.92 17.82
CA GLN A 421 -3.60 -17.02 16.87
C GLN A 421 -4.93 -17.74 16.62
N ALA A 422 -6.03 -16.98 16.70
CA ALA A 422 -7.38 -17.49 16.62
C ALA A 422 -7.71 -17.87 15.19
N ARG A 423 -8.14 -19.12 14.97
CA ARG A 423 -8.62 -19.57 13.65
C ARG A 423 -9.94 -18.91 13.30
N ALA A 424 -10.34 -18.95 12.04
CA ALA A 424 -11.52 -18.22 11.56
C ALA A 424 -12.82 -18.53 12.35
N ASP A 425 -12.99 -19.77 12.82
CA ASP A 425 -14.14 -20.20 13.63
C ASP A 425 -14.15 -19.66 15.07
N GLN A 426 -13.03 -19.10 15.51
CA GLN A 426 -12.84 -18.49 16.84
C GLN A 426 -12.90 -16.96 16.79
N ARG A 427 -13.10 -16.38 15.60
CA ARG A 427 -13.13 -14.93 15.35
C ARG A 427 -14.56 -14.45 15.11
N PHE A 428 -14.74 -13.15 14.92
CA PHE A 428 -16.05 -12.54 14.69
C PHE A 428 -16.52 -12.67 13.23
N LEU A 429 -16.48 -13.90 12.74
CA LEU A 429 -16.80 -14.29 11.38
C LEU A 429 -17.96 -15.29 11.39
N ASP A 430 -18.74 -15.28 10.30
CA ASP A 430 -19.79 -16.26 10.06
C ASP A 430 -19.35 -17.24 8.96
N PRO A 431 -19.50 -18.57 9.17
CA PRO A 431 -19.17 -19.56 8.17
C PRO A 431 -20.21 -19.55 7.05
N VAL A 432 -19.75 -19.71 5.81
CA VAL A 432 -20.59 -19.97 4.64
C VAL A 432 -20.13 -21.25 3.96
N ASP A 433 -21.00 -22.25 4.00
CA ASP A 433 -20.76 -23.55 3.38
C ASP A 433 -21.27 -23.56 1.93
N THR A 434 -20.39 -23.98 1.00
CA THR A 434 -20.70 -24.14 -0.43
C THR A 434 -20.28 -25.53 -0.90
N PRO A 435 -20.73 -26.00 -2.08
CA PRO A 435 -20.22 -27.24 -2.67
C PRO A 435 -18.71 -27.25 -2.90
N ALA A 436 -18.07 -26.08 -3.05
CA ALA A 436 -16.62 -25.95 -3.22
C ALA A 436 -15.84 -25.96 -1.88
N GLY A 437 -16.55 -25.84 -0.75
CA GLY A 437 -15.98 -25.78 0.60
C GLY A 437 -16.53 -24.61 1.41
N ARG A 438 -15.91 -24.36 2.57
CA ARG A 438 -16.28 -23.29 3.49
C ARG A 438 -15.42 -22.05 3.25
N TYR A 439 -16.06 -20.88 3.29
CA TYR A 439 -15.40 -19.59 3.47
C TYR A 439 -16.04 -18.83 4.64
N TRP A 440 -15.52 -17.66 4.96
CA TRP A 440 -15.93 -16.86 6.11
C TRP A 440 -16.34 -15.45 5.68
N MET A 441 -17.30 -14.85 6.36
CA MET A 441 -17.70 -13.45 6.13
C MET A 441 -17.67 -12.67 7.44
N PHE A 442 -17.45 -11.37 7.35
CA PHE A 442 -17.62 -10.49 8.50
C PHE A 442 -19.08 -10.48 8.96
N ARG A 443 -19.29 -10.56 10.28
CA ARG A 443 -20.63 -10.33 10.86
C ARG A 443 -21.11 -8.92 10.54
N PRO A 444 -22.35 -8.76 10.02
CA PRO A 444 -22.96 -7.46 9.76
C PRO A 444 -22.96 -6.51 10.96
#